data_AF-A0A5B7DG60-F1
#
_entry.id   AF-A0A5B7DG60-F1
#
_cell.length_a   1.000
_cell.length_b   1.000
_cell.length_c   1.000
_cell.angle_alpha   90.00
_cell.angle_beta   90.00
_cell.angle_gamma   90.00
#
_symmetry.space_group_name_H-M   'P 1'
#
loop_
_entity.id
_entity.type
_entity.pdbx_description
1 polymer ?
#
loop_
_entity_poly.entity_id
_entity_poly.type
_entity_poly.pdbx_seq_one_letter_code
_entity_poly.pdbx_strand_id
1 'polypeptide(L)'
;MDKKTNPSSSEEEKVMMKQDKDEEERGMWGNQCEFFLSCLGYAVGFGNVWRFPYLAYKNGGGLGWGMVIVSALVTIYYNVILAWALFYTFASFTSELPWTGCHNDFNTPDGKECGFFPRNRVLRVTGKTWKDMGGMQWELVGCLALAWLLVFACMVKGVKSSGKVVYFTALFPYVVLIILFGRAQLLTEHIINTADTLRRKYPASKLVIYGDFNRLDETFDLVDNTDGINKAISLGLPSHLTAWLADFLTGRRLAVRFQKHTSSYKQLTCAVSQGTKMDSLCFLILINEALSNTPHRWKYVDDCTVGAPIDNKNPDYAALQTALNNLQEWSVESRMTINHTKCMSAPHRQSPPPPQLSLGLHLLQVVRSTKLLGITVDDQLT
;
A
#
# COMPACT_ATOMS: atom_id res chain seq x y z
N MET A 1 33.45 7.04 78.59
CA MET A 1 32.65 7.70 77.53
C MET A 1 32.43 6.68 76.44
N ASP A 2 31.44 5.81 76.65
CA ASP A 2 31.09 4.79 75.67
C ASP A 2 30.38 5.45 74.50
N LYS A 3 31.02 5.43 73.33
CA LYS A 3 30.37 5.78 72.07
C LYS A 3 29.27 4.74 71.82
N LYS A 4 28.03 5.10 72.13
CA LYS A 4 26.84 4.41 71.62
C LYS A 4 26.90 4.46 70.09
N THR A 5 27.32 3.37 69.45
CA THR A 5 27.10 3.14 68.02
C THR A 5 25.59 3.07 67.81
N ASN A 6 25.05 4.03 67.05
CA ASN A 6 23.64 4.11 66.71
C ASN A 6 23.24 2.84 65.95
N PRO A 7 22.20 2.08 66.38
CA PRO A 7 21.78 0.87 65.68
C PRO A 7 21.35 1.11 64.22
N SER A 8 20.91 2.34 63.91
CA SER A 8 20.42 2.75 62.60
C SER A 8 21.47 2.65 61.49
N SER A 9 22.75 2.95 61.76
CA SER A 9 23.78 2.92 60.72
C SER A 9 24.10 1.50 60.25
N SER A 10 23.94 0.51 61.13
CA SER A 10 24.22 -0.91 60.83
C SER A 10 23.09 -1.60 60.06
N GLU A 11 21.85 -1.13 60.22
CA GLU A 11 20.72 -1.59 59.41
C GLU A 11 20.71 -0.89 58.05
N GLU A 12 21.03 0.41 58.00
CA GLU A 12 21.21 1.16 56.75
C GLU A 12 22.33 0.56 55.89
N GLU A 13 23.48 0.19 56.46
CA GLU A 13 24.55 -0.50 55.73
C GLU A 13 24.13 -1.87 55.20
N LYS A 14 23.34 -2.64 55.96
CA LYS A 14 22.82 -3.94 55.51
C LYS A 14 21.77 -3.78 54.42
N VAL A 15 20.95 -2.74 54.48
CA VAL A 15 19.96 -2.40 53.45
C VAL A 15 20.68 -1.93 52.18
N MET A 16 21.70 -1.08 52.30
CA MET A 16 22.55 -0.65 51.17
C MET A 16 23.29 -1.84 50.54
N MET A 17 23.96 -2.68 51.33
CA MET A 17 24.64 -3.88 50.84
C MET A 17 23.68 -4.88 50.18
N LYS A 18 22.44 -4.96 50.66
CA LYS A 18 21.40 -5.81 50.05
C LYS A 18 20.87 -5.19 48.76
N GLN A 19 20.72 -3.87 48.73
CA GLN A 19 20.29 -3.13 47.55
C GLN A 19 21.37 -3.16 46.46
N ASP A 20 22.65 -2.98 46.80
CA ASP A 20 23.78 -3.10 45.87
C ASP A 20 23.91 -4.53 45.31
N LYS A 21 23.69 -5.56 46.14
CA LYS A 21 23.64 -6.96 45.68
C LYS A 21 22.46 -7.24 44.76
N ASP A 22 21.28 -6.73 45.10
CA ASP A 22 20.08 -6.83 44.27
C ASP A 22 20.24 -6.03 42.95
N GLU A 23 21.03 -4.95 42.96
CA GLU A 23 21.39 -4.14 41.78
C GLU A 23 22.47 -4.82 40.90
N GLU A 24 23.45 -5.52 41.48
CA GLU A 24 24.41 -6.35 40.73
C GLU A 24 23.74 -7.58 40.08
N GLU A 25 22.76 -8.20 40.73
CA GLU A 25 21.95 -9.28 40.15
C GLU A 25 20.96 -8.77 39.09
N ARG A 26 20.52 -7.50 39.17
CA ARG A 26 19.66 -6.87 38.15
C ARG A 26 20.49 -6.44 36.95
N GLY A 27 20.19 -7.02 35.79
CA GLY A 27 20.82 -6.59 34.53
C GLY A 27 20.56 -5.10 34.24
N MET A 28 21.56 -4.25 34.48
CA MET A 28 21.57 -2.84 34.10
C MET A 28 21.92 -2.69 32.61
N TRP A 29 21.36 -1.65 31.98
CA TRP A 29 21.75 -1.23 30.63
C TRP A 29 23.15 -0.64 30.65
N GLY A 30 23.92 -0.84 29.58
CA GLY A 30 25.29 -0.35 29.50
C GLY A 30 25.38 1.17 29.37
N ASN A 31 24.44 1.81 28.64
CA ASN A 31 24.39 3.26 28.45
C ASN A 31 22.95 3.80 28.23
N GLN A 32 22.73 5.09 28.45
CA GLN A 32 21.41 5.74 28.25
C GLN A 32 20.92 5.67 26.80
N CYS A 33 21.82 5.71 25.81
CA CYS A 33 21.46 5.54 24.40
C CYS A 33 20.94 4.12 24.11
N GLU A 34 21.48 3.09 24.78
CA GLU A 34 21.03 1.70 24.63
C GLU A 34 19.59 1.55 25.13
N PHE A 35 19.29 2.19 26.25
CA PHE A 35 17.94 2.28 26.79
C PHE A 35 16.99 3.05 25.85
N PHE A 36 17.39 4.23 25.39
CA PHE A 36 16.55 5.05 24.51
C PHE A 36 16.29 4.39 23.16
N LEU A 37 17.32 3.80 22.52
CA LEU A 37 17.16 3.07 21.26
C LEU A 37 16.35 1.79 21.44
N SER A 38 16.46 1.13 22.59
CA SER A 38 15.55 0.03 22.95
C SER A 38 14.11 0.51 23.09
N CYS A 39 13.88 1.68 23.69
CA CYS A 39 12.56 2.32 23.76
C CYS A 39 12.04 2.79 22.39
N LEU A 40 12.91 3.26 21.49
CA LEU A 40 12.55 3.70 20.15
C LEU A 40 12.22 2.50 19.24
N GLY A 41 13.06 1.47 19.27
CA GLY A 41 12.76 0.17 18.65
C GLY A 41 11.52 -0.48 19.25
N TYR A 42 11.26 -0.26 20.55
CA TYR A 42 10.06 -0.69 21.29
C TYR A 42 8.78 0.04 20.88
N ALA A 43 8.83 1.36 20.68
CA ALA A 43 7.69 2.15 20.19
C ALA A 43 7.31 1.77 18.74
N VAL A 44 8.24 1.09 18.06
CA VAL A 44 8.06 0.49 16.73
C VAL A 44 7.79 -1.04 16.80
N GLY A 45 7.97 -1.71 17.96
CA GLY A 45 7.49 -3.08 18.23
C GLY A 45 8.04 -3.84 19.47
N PHE A 46 7.27 -4.84 19.96
CA PHE A 46 7.60 -6.05 20.77
C PHE A 46 7.99 -6.05 22.29
N GLY A 47 7.96 -4.96 23.06
CA GLY A 47 8.46 -4.99 24.46
C GLY A 47 7.50 -5.36 25.60
N ASN A 48 6.32 -5.91 25.31
CA ASN A 48 5.30 -6.21 26.34
C ASN A 48 5.63 -7.41 27.27
N VAL A 49 6.69 -8.15 26.98
CA VAL A 49 6.95 -9.48 27.58
C VAL A 49 7.76 -9.41 28.89
N TRP A 50 8.61 -8.40 29.09
CA TRP A 50 9.64 -8.47 30.16
C TRP A 50 9.46 -7.50 31.33
N ARG A 51 8.75 -6.37 31.17
CA ARG A 51 8.48 -5.42 32.27
C ARG A 51 7.18 -5.69 33.01
N PHE A 52 6.25 -6.39 32.36
CA PHE A 52 4.91 -6.60 32.86
C PHE A 52 4.73 -7.74 33.90
N PRO A 53 5.51 -8.86 33.86
CA PRO A 53 5.33 -9.95 34.83
C PRO A 53 5.44 -9.48 36.30
N TYR A 54 6.33 -8.53 36.57
CA TYR A 54 6.53 -7.96 37.91
C TYR A 54 5.43 -6.98 38.34
N LEU A 55 5.00 -6.08 37.43
CA LEU A 55 3.94 -5.11 37.70
C LEU A 55 2.58 -5.80 37.91
N ALA A 56 2.39 -6.94 37.26
CA ALA A 56 1.17 -7.72 37.33
C ALA A 56 1.14 -8.75 38.48
N TYR A 57 2.29 -9.22 38.94
CA TYR A 57 2.42 -9.92 40.22
C TYR A 57 2.03 -8.98 41.39
N LYS A 58 2.43 -7.70 41.32
CA LYS A 58 2.15 -6.71 42.36
C LYS A 58 0.70 -6.20 42.38
N ASN A 59 -0.03 -6.25 41.26
CA ASN A 59 -1.37 -5.64 41.08
C ASN A 59 -2.53 -6.65 40.91
N GLY A 60 -2.46 -7.86 41.48
CA GLY A 60 -3.63 -8.75 41.59
C GLY A 60 -3.69 -9.95 40.64
N GLY A 61 -2.56 -10.37 40.05
CA GLY A 61 -2.36 -11.71 39.47
C GLY A 61 -3.04 -11.99 38.12
N GLY A 62 -4.34 -11.68 37.96
CA GLY A 62 -5.12 -11.98 36.75
C GLY A 62 -4.72 -11.14 35.53
N LEU A 63 -4.39 -9.86 35.75
CA LEU A 63 -3.85 -8.97 34.69
C LEU A 63 -2.54 -9.50 34.12
N GLY A 64 -1.71 -10.15 34.95
CA GLY A 64 -0.41 -10.70 34.56
C GLY A 64 -0.53 -11.86 33.60
N TRP A 65 -1.39 -12.80 33.96
CA TRP A 65 -1.73 -13.93 33.09
C TRP A 65 -2.34 -13.48 31.77
N GLY A 66 -3.23 -12.48 31.80
CA GLY A 66 -3.79 -11.89 30.58
C GLY A 66 -2.71 -11.36 29.62
N MET A 67 -1.72 -10.64 30.15
CA MET A 67 -0.63 -10.10 29.32
C MET A 67 0.34 -11.16 28.83
N VAL A 68 0.62 -12.21 29.62
CA VAL A 68 1.43 -13.34 29.17
C VAL A 68 0.74 -14.05 28.01
N ILE A 69 -0.57 -14.27 28.09
CA ILE A 69 -1.35 -14.90 27.02
C ILE A 69 -1.34 -14.04 25.76
N VAL A 70 -1.65 -12.74 25.88
CA VAL A 70 -1.63 -11.80 24.74
C VAL A 70 -0.23 -11.75 24.12
N SER A 71 0.81 -11.64 24.93
CA SER A 71 2.20 -11.62 24.48
C SER A 71 2.59 -12.92 23.75
N ALA A 72 2.16 -14.08 24.25
CA ALA A 72 2.41 -15.36 23.60
C ALA A 72 1.73 -15.45 22.22
N LEU A 73 0.45 -15.06 22.12
CA LEU A 73 -0.29 -15.05 20.86
C LEU A 73 0.34 -14.11 19.83
N VAL A 74 0.71 -12.90 20.26
CA VAL A 74 1.40 -11.91 19.42
C VAL A 74 2.75 -12.47 18.96
N THR A 75 3.54 -13.06 19.87
CA THR A 75 4.85 -13.65 19.55
C THR A 75 4.74 -14.75 18.49
N ILE A 76 3.75 -15.65 18.62
CA ILE A 76 3.54 -16.73 17.66
C ILE A 76 3.19 -16.14 16.29
N TYR A 77 2.24 -15.21 16.24
CA TYR A 77 1.78 -14.60 14.98
C TYR A 77 2.89 -13.85 14.24
N TYR A 78 3.63 -12.98 14.92
CA TYR A 78 4.69 -12.21 14.27
C TYR A 78 5.91 -13.03 13.87
N ASN A 79 6.21 -14.14 14.57
CA ASN A 79 7.23 -15.08 14.09
C ASN A 79 6.84 -15.72 12.76
N VAL A 80 5.54 -15.93 12.50
CA VAL A 80 5.06 -16.39 11.17
C VAL A 80 5.31 -15.31 10.11
N ILE A 81 5.05 -14.04 10.40
CA ILE A 81 5.36 -12.94 9.48
C ILE A 81 6.86 -12.86 9.21
N LEU A 82 7.69 -12.97 10.25
CA LEU A 82 9.14 -12.98 10.11
C LEU A 82 9.61 -14.16 9.24
N ALA A 83 9.01 -15.34 9.40
CA ALA A 83 9.28 -16.50 8.54
C ALA A 83 8.97 -16.21 7.06
N TRP A 84 7.87 -15.51 6.76
CA TRP A 84 7.58 -15.06 5.40
C TRP A 84 8.63 -14.08 4.89
N ALA A 85 9.04 -13.10 5.70
CA ALA A 85 10.07 -12.13 5.32
C ALA A 85 11.41 -12.83 5.01
N LEU A 86 11.81 -13.82 5.81
CA LEU A 86 12.98 -14.66 5.57
C LEU A 86 12.85 -15.45 4.26
N PHE A 87 11.68 -16.04 4.00
CA PHE A 87 11.41 -16.71 2.72
C PHE A 87 11.62 -15.78 1.52
N TYR A 88 11.04 -14.57 1.54
CA TYR A 88 11.24 -13.58 0.47
C TYR A 88 12.69 -13.14 0.35
N THR A 89 13.39 -13.01 1.48
CA THR A 89 14.82 -12.66 1.51
C THR A 89 15.63 -13.71 0.76
N PHE A 90 15.43 -14.99 1.05
CA PHE A 90 16.12 -16.07 0.35
C PHE A 90 15.72 -16.18 -1.12
N ALA A 91 14.43 -15.99 -1.44
CA ALA A 91 13.94 -15.99 -2.81
C ALA A 91 14.49 -14.82 -3.65
N SER A 92 14.90 -13.72 -3.00
CA SER A 92 15.46 -12.54 -3.67
C SER A 92 16.93 -12.71 -4.08
N PHE A 93 17.62 -13.77 -3.63
CA PHE A 93 19.00 -14.06 -4.04
C PHE A 93 19.06 -14.76 -5.41
N THR A 94 18.44 -14.13 -6.40
CA THR A 94 18.36 -14.59 -7.79
C THR A 94 18.56 -13.39 -8.72
N SER A 95 19.17 -13.61 -9.90
CA SER A 95 19.41 -12.55 -10.88
C SER A 95 18.11 -12.02 -11.49
N GLU A 96 17.14 -12.91 -11.68
CA GLU A 96 15.76 -12.58 -12.05
C GLU A 96 14.86 -12.99 -10.91
N LEU A 97 14.07 -12.02 -10.40
CA LEU A 97 13.18 -12.27 -9.27
C LEU A 97 12.08 -13.26 -9.68
N PRO A 98 11.72 -14.24 -8.83
CA PRO A 98 10.80 -15.30 -9.23
C PRO A 98 9.36 -14.82 -9.47
N TRP A 99 9.04 -13.57 -9.14
CA TRP A 99 7.74 -12.94 -9.39
C TRP A 99 7.76 -11.93 -10.56
N THR A 100 8.83 -11.85 -11.35
CA THR A 100 8.86 -10.97 -12.56
C THR A 100 8.22 -11.62 -13.78
N GLY A 101 8.21 -12.95 -13.86
CA GLY A 101 7.74 -13.70 -15.02
C GLY A 101 6.81 -14.86 -14.66
N CYS A 102 6.18 -15.43 -15.68
CA CYS A 102 5.22 -16.52 -15.54
C CYS A 102 5.83 -17.91 -15.82
N HIS A 103 7.10 -17.97 -16.24
CA HIS A 103 7.81 -19.21 -16.60
C HIS A 103 8.39 -19.92 -15.37
N ASN A 104 7.52 -20.29 -14.42
CA ASN A 104 7.92 -20.99 -13.21
C ASN A 104 7.13 -22.30 -13.03
N ASP A 105 7.74 -23.25 -12.33
CA ASP A 105 7.17 -24.56 -11.99
C ASP A 105 5.89 -24.50 -11.14
N PHE A 106 5.69 -23.40 -10.40
CA PHE A 106 4.49 -23.15 -9.60
C PHE A 106 3.35 -22.46 -10.36
N ASN A 107 3.52 -22.20 -11.66
CA ASN A 107 2.47 -21.70 -12.54
C ASN A 107 1.87 -22.83 -13.38
N THR A 108 0.69 -22.60 -13.96
CA THR A 108 0.04 -23.62 -14.80
C THR A 108 0.89 -23.93 -16.04
N PRO A 109 1.01 -25.21 -16.47
CA PRO A 109 1.88 -25.61 -17.58
C PRO A 109 1.61 -24.87 -18.90
N ASP A 110 0.38 -24.41 -19.09
CA ASP A 110 -0.08 -23.71 -20.29
C ASP A 110 0.24 -22.19 -20.27
N GLY A 111 0.77 -21.64 -19.18
CA GLY A 111 1.04 -20.20 -19.04
C GLY A 111 -0.22 -19.30 -19.06
N LYS A 112 -1.42 -19.88 -19.11
CA LYS A 112 -2.71 -19.18 -19.20
C LYS A 112 -3.07 -18.45 -17.90
N GLU A 113 -2.59 -18.95 -16.77
CA GLU A 113 -2.73 -18.29 -15.47
C GLU A 113 -1.36 -18.11 -14.82
N CYS A 114 -0.87 -16.87 -14.85
CA CYS A 114 0.27 -16.47 -14.05
C CYS A 114 -0.17 -16.46 -12.58
N GLY A 115 0.30 -17.44 -11.82
CA GLY A 115 -0.01 -17.56 -10.41
C GLY A 115 0.59 -16.41 -9.62
N PHE A 116 -0.21 -15.76 -8.79
CA PHE A 116 0.31 -14.78 -7.83
C PHE A 116 1.32 -15.49 -6.91
N PHE A 117 2.60 -15.12 -7.01
CA PHE A 117 3.72 -15.78 -6.32
C PHE A 117 3.45 -16.06 -4.83
N PRO A 118 2.91 -15.11 -4.03
CA PRO A 118 2.56 -15.38 -2.64
C PRO A 118 1.53 -16.50 -2.47
N ARG A 119 0.56 -16.61 -3.37
CA ARG A 119 -0.55 -17.58 -3.26
C ARG A 119 -0.13 -18.98 -3.70
N ASN A 120 0.58 -19.07 -4.82
CA ASN A 120 0.88 -20.35 -5.46
C ASN A 120 2.22 -20.94 -5.01
N ARG A 121 3.25 -20.11 -4.78
CA ARG A 121 4.58 -20.57 -4.38
C ARG A 121 4.81 -20.56 -2.88
N VAL A 122 4.42 -19.46 -2.21
CA VAL A 122 4.68 -19.27 -0.77
C VAL A 122 3.64 -19.98 0.08
N LEU A 123 2.35 -19.73 -0.17
CA LEU A 123 1.26 -20.26 0.67
C LEU A 123 0.63 -21.55 0.14
N ARG A 124 0.82 -21.90 -1.15
CA ARG A 124 0.20 -23.06 -1.81
C ARG A 124 -1.29 -23.26 -1.46
N VAL A 125 -2.05 -22.17 -1.43
CA VAL A 125 -3.46 -22.16 -0.95
C VAL A 125 -4.48 -22.42 -2.07
N THR A 126 -4.03 -22.66 -3.29
CA THR A 126 -4.91 -22.89 -4.44
C THR A 126 -5.69 -24.19 -4.27
N GLY A 127 -7.04 -24.10 -4.30
CA GLY A 127 -7.94 -25.24 -4.12
C GLY A 127 -8.12 -25.70 -2.66
N LYS A 128 -7.47 -25.05 -1.68
CA LYS A 128 -7.56 -25.40 -0.26
C LYS A 128 -8.73 -24.70 0.42
N THR A 129 -9.41 -25.41 1.33
CA THR A 129 -10.54 -24.91 2.10
C THR A 129 -10.31 -25.15 3.58
N TRP A 130 -11.08 -24.49 4.46
CA TRP A 130 -10.98 -24.70 5.92
C TRP A 130 -11.17 -26.17 6.36
N LYS A 131 -11.75 -27.02 5.50
CA LYS A 131 -11.96 -28.46 5.73
C LYS A 131 -10.80 -29.32 5.21
N ASP A 132 -10.02 -28.83 4.25
CA ASP A 132 -8.81 -29.47 3.73
C ASP A 132 -7.66 -28.47 3.84
N MET A 133 -6.98 -28.48 4.99
CA MET A 133 -5.84 -27.60 5.29
C MET A 133 -4.57 -27.97 4.51
N GLY A 134 -4.57 -29.08 3.76
CA GLY A 134 -3.40 -29.54 3.02
C GLY A 134 -2.25 -30.04 3.89
N GLY A 135 -1.06 -30.10 3.28
CA GLY A 135 0.16 -30.60 3.91
C GLY A 135 1.05 -29.49 4.47
N MET A 136 2.07 -29.89 5.22
CA MET A 136 3.07 -28.99 5.76
C MET A 136 4.02 -28.50 4.66
N GLN A 137 4.30 -27.20 4.63
CA GLN A 137 5.25 -26.61 3.67
C GLN A 137 6.63 -26.50 4.30
N TRP A 138 7.51 -27.45 3.98
CA TRP A 138 8.80 -27.61 4.64
C TRP A 138 9.72 -26.40 4.49
N GLU A 139 9.65 -25.66 3.38
CA GLU A 139 10.43 -24.43 3.20
C GLU A 139 10.01 -23.34 4.20
N LEU A 140 8.70 -23.20 4.44
CA LEU A 140 8.16 -22.28 5.44
C LEU A 140 8.45 -22.75 6.87
N VAL A 141 8.41 -24.06 7.12
CA VAL A 141 8.79 -24.64 8.43
C VAL A 141 10.26 -24.35 8.74
N GLY A 142 11.14 -24.50 7.75
CA GLY A 142 12.55 -24.13 7.88
C GLY A 142 12.74 -22.63 8.17
N CYS A 143 12.02 -21.76 7.45
CA CYS A 143 12.06 -20.32 7.72
C CYS A 143 11.50 -19.97 9.10
N LEU A 144 10.47 -20.67 9.58
CA LEU A 144 9.91 -20.47 10.91
C LEU A 144 10.86 -20.94 12.01
N ALA A 145 11.52 -22.10 11.83
CA ALA A 145 12.55 -22.57 12.74
C ALA A 145 13.72 -21.58 12.81
N LEU A 146 14.16 -21.05 11.67
CA LEU A 146 15.19 -20.01 11.62
C LEU A 146 14.75 -18.71 12.30
N ALA A 147 13.50 -18.27 12.10
CA ALA A 147 12.96 -17.08 12.77
C ALA A 147 13.02 -17.23 14.30
N TRP A 148 12.58 -18.38 14.82
CA TRP A 148 12.67 -18.68 16.26
C TRP A 148 14.11 -18.75 16.77
N LEU A 149 15.03 -19.35 16.00
CA LEU A 149 16.46 -19.39 16.35
C LEU A 149 17.08 -18.00 16.40
N LEU A 150 16.75 -17.12 15.45
CA LEU A 150 17.23 -15.73 15.43
C LEU A 150 16.68 -14.95 16.63
N VAL A 151 15.38 -15.06 16.91
CA VAL A 151 14.76 -14.41 18.08
C VAL A 151 15.40 -14.93 19.38
N PHE A 152 15.59 -16.24 19.50
CA PHE A 152 16.26 -16.85 20.65
C PHE A 152 17.68 -16.30 20.78
N ALA A 153 18.50 -16.35 19.72
CA ALA A 153 19.88 -15.86 19.74
C ALA A 153 20.01 -14.39 20.17
N CYS A 154 19.09 -13.52 19.72
CA CYS A 154 19.02 -12.13 20.14
C CYS A 154 18.75 -11.97 21.65
N MET A 155 18.04 -12.93 22.24
CA MET A 155 17.53 -12.90 23.62
C MET A 155 18.31 -13.78 24.61
N VAL A 156 19.23 -14.66 24.15
CA VAL A 156 19.92 -15.66 24.99
C VAL A 156 20.60 -15.08 26.24
N LYS A 157 21.16 -13.86 26.16
CA LYS A 157 21.79 -13.19 27.33
C LYS A 157 20.94 -12.05 27.88
N GLY A 158 19.65 -12.07 27.59
CA GLY A 158 18.69 -11.05 27.97
C GLY A 158 19.09 -9.65 27.48
N VAL A 159 18.85 -8.67 28.35
CA VAL A 159 18.99 -7.24 28.08
C VAL A 159 20.38 -6.84 27.56
N LYS A 160 21.44 -7.49 28.06
CA LYS A 160 22.84 -7.22 27.67
C LYS A 160 23.19 -7.66 26.24
N SER A 161 22.45 -8.62 25.68
CA SER A 161 22.58 -9.04 24.27
C SER A 161 21.62 -8.26 23.39
N SER A 162 20.35 -8.13 23.81
CA SER A 162 19.33 -7.45 23.01
C SER A 162 19.69 -5.99 22.76
N GLY A 163 20.24 -5.28 23.74
CA GLY A 163 20.61 -3.88 23.57
C GLY A 163 21.69 -3.64 22.51
N LYS A 164 22.65 -4.57 22.36
CA LYS A 164 23.64 -4.53 21.26
C LYS A 164 23.00 -4.77 19.90
N VAL A 165 22.09 -5.74 19.79
CA VAL A 165 21.39 -6.05 18.54
C VAL A 165 20.47 -4.90 18.12
N VAL A 166 19.85 -4.22 19.09
CA VAL A 166 18.94 -3.09 18.86
C VAL A 166 19.61 -1.93 18.14
N TYR A 167 20.89 -1.65 18.38
CA TYR A 167 21.61 -0.61 17.63
C TYR A 167 21.54 -0.85 16.13
N PHE A 168 21.66 -2.11 15.69
CA PHE A 168 21.52 -2.45 14.29
C PHE A 168 20.05 -2.48 13.85
N THR A 169 19.19 -3.22 14.56
CA THR A 169 17.80 -3.46 14.13
C THR A 169 16.91 -2.21 14.19
N ALA A 170 17.23 -1.23 15.05
CA ALA A 170 16.50 0.04 15.11
C ALA A 170 17.02 1.08 14.10
N LEU A 171 18.33 1.11 13.82
CA LEU A 171 18.92 2.12 12.91
C LEU A 171 18.87 1.70 11.44
N PHE A 172 19.06 0.41 11.15
CA PHE A 172 19.11 -0.10 9.78
C PHE A 172 17.87 0.23 8.94
N PRO A 173 16.62 0.15 9.46
CA PRO A 173 15.43 0.57 8.71
C PRO A 173 15.51 2.03 8.23
N TYR A 174 16.05 2.95 9.04
CA TYR A 174 16.20 4.35 8.63
C TYR A 174 17.21 4.51 7.48
N VAL A 175 18.31 3.75 7.49
CA VAL A 175 19.27 3.75 6.38
C VAL A 175 18.61 3.25 5.10
N VAL A 176 17.85 2.16 5.16
CA VAL A 176 17.09 1.63 4.02
C VAL A 176 16.09 2.66 3.50
N LEU A 177 15.35 3.33 4.40
CA LEU A 177 14.39 4.37 4.02
C LEU A 177 15.07 5.55 3.31
N ILE A 178 16.25 5.97 3.75
CA ILE A 178 17.02 7.04 3.08
C ILE A 178 17.45 6.59 1.67
N ILE A 179 17.91 5.35 1.51
CA ILE A 179 18.30 4.81 0.19
C ILE A 179 17.08 4.73 -0.73
N LEU A 180 15.95 4.22 -0.23
CA LEU A 180 14.71 4.14 -0.99
C LEU A 180 14.18 5.54 -1.36
N PHE A 181 14.30 6.51 -0.46
CA PHE A 181 13.97 7.90 -0.73
C PHE A 181 14.86 8.49 -1.84
N GLY A 182 16.17 8.29 -1.76
CA GLY A 182 17.11 8.72 -2.81
C GLY A 182 16.78 8.07 -4.17
N ARG A 183 16.46 6.76 -4.19
CA ARG A 183 15.99 6.09 -5.42
C ARG A 183 14.67 6.64 -5.94
N ALA A 184 13.72 6.95 -5.05
CA ALA A 184 12.45 7.56 -5.46
C ALA A 184 12.67 8.93 -6.09
N GLN A 185 13.57 9.76 -5.54
CA GLN A 185 13.96 11.04 -6.12
C GLN A 185 14.60 10.88 -7.51
N LEU A 186 15.50 9.92 -7.69
CA LEU A 186 16.09 9.60 -9.00
C LEU A 186 15.05 9.14 -10.03
N LEU A 187 14.02 8.43 -9.60
CA LEU A 187 12.89 8.07 -10.46
C LEU A 187 12.09 9.32 -10.86
N THR A 188 11.86 10.24 -9.92
CA THR A 188 11.25 11.55 -10.21
C THR A 188 12.11 12.36 -11.18
N GLU A 189 13.43 12.38 -11.03
CA GLU A 189 14.34 13.01 -12.00
C GLU A 189 14.24 12.36 -13.38
N HIS A 190 14.04 11.05 -13.47
CA HIS A 190 13.82 10.38 -14.75
C HIS A 190 12.50 10.82 -15.40
N ILE A 191 11.44 11.00 -14.61
CA ILE A 191 10.15 11.55 -15.06
C ILE A 191 10.32 13.01 -15.52
N ILE A 192 11.05 13.82 -14.77
CA ILE A 192 11.36 15.22 -15.11
C ILE A 192 12.20 15.28 -16.40
N ASN A 193 13.23 14.45 -16.54
CA ASN A 193 14.06 14.37 -17.75
C ASN A 193 13.24 13.93 -18.97
N THR A 194 12.26 13.04 -18.77
CA THR A 194 11.31 12.65 -19.82
C THR A 194 10.39 13.82 -20.18
N ALA A 195 9.90 14.56 -19.18
CA ALA A 195 9.10 15.77 -19.38
C ALA A 195 9.90 16.88 -20.10
N ASP A 196 11.17 17.06 -19.76
CA ASP A 196 12.09 18.00 -20.41
C ASP A 196 12.47 17.57 -21.82
N THR A 197 12.63 16.26 -22.07
CA THR A 197 12.82 15.73 -23.42
C THR A 197 11.58 15.99 -24.28
N LEU A 198 10.38 15.83 -23.72
CA LEU A 198 9.11 16.21 -24.35
C LEU A 198 8.98 17.74 -24.53
N ARG A 199 9.54 18.55 -23.63
CA ARG A 199 9.60 20.02 -23.71
C ARG A 199 10.49 20.48 -24.88
N ARG A 200 11.66 19.84 -25.06
CA ARG A 200 12.58 20.14 -26.16
C ARG A 200 12.07 19.67 -27.52
N LYS A 201 11.40 18.51 -27.56
CA LYS A 201 10.87 17.93 -28.81
C LYS A 201 9.66 18.69 -29.38
N TYR A 202 8.94 19.46 -28.54
CA TYR A 202 7.73 20.19 -28.94
C TYR A 202 7.75 21.64 -28.39
N PRO A 203 8.43 22.57 -29.09
CA PRO A 203 8.74 23.92 -28.58
C PRO A 203 7.62 24.97 -28.71
N ALA A 204 6.54 24.70 -29.44
CA ALA A 204 5.39 25.61 -29.52
C ALA A 204 4.46 25.42 -28.31
N SER A 205 4.00 26.55 -27.77
CA SER A 205 3.04 26.74 -26.67
C SER A 205 2.05 25.57 -26.50
N LYS A 206 1.80 25.13 -25.26
CA LYS A 206 0.90 24.00 -24.99
C LYS A 206 -0.17 24.45 -24.02
N LEU A 207 -1.44 24.21 -24.34
CA LEU A 207 -2.47 24.10 -23.33
C LEU A 207 -2.55 22.62 -22.96
N VAL A 208 -2.18 22.29 -21.72
CA VAL A 208 -2.47 20.98 -21.16
C VAL A 208 -3.79 21.13 -20.41
N ILE A 209 -4.81 20.40 -20.82
CA ILE A 209 -6.08 20.35 -20.10
C ILE A 209 -6.01 19.17 -19.15
N TYR A 210 -6.18 19.48 -17.88
CA TYR A 210 -6.15 18.50 -16.82
C TYR A 210 -7.59 18.03 -16.59
N GLY A 211 -7.93 16.89 -17.19
CA GLY A 211 -9.15 16.15 -16.88
C GLY A 211 -8.97 15.36 -15.58
N ASP A 212 -8.92 16.04 -14.43
CA ASP A 212 -9.00 15.33 -13.15
C ASP A 212 -10.43 14.80 -13.00
N PHE A 213 -10.59 13.49 -13.20
CA PHE A 213 -11.81 12.80 -12.83
C PHE A 213 -11.85 12.73 -11.30
N ASN A 214 -12.98 13.04 -10.66
CA ASN A 214 -13.14 12.47 -9.33
C ASN A 214 -13.03 10.97 -9.47
N ARG A 215 -12.23 10.37 -8.58
CA ARG A 215 -12.70 9.39 -7.60
C ARG A 215 -13.89 8.62 -8.18
N LEU A 216 -13.55 7.75 -9.13
CA LEU A 216 -14.51 6.88 -9.80
C LEU A 216 -15.02 5.80 -8.85
N ASP A 217 -14.60 5.78 -7.57
CA ASP A 217 -15.02 4.85 -6.53
C ASP A 217 -16.53 4.94 -6.24
N GLU A 218 -17.11 6.13 -6.20
CA GLU A 218 -18.55 6.33 -5.92
C GLU A 218 -19.47 6.01 -7.12
N THR A 219 -18.93 5.89 -8.35
CA THR A 219 -19.73 5.63 -9.57
C THR A 219 -19.79 4.17 -9.96
N PHE A 220 -18.95 3.30 -9.39
CA PHE A 220 -19.02 1.86 -9.64
C PHE A 220 -20.40 1.32 -9.38
N ASP A 221 -21.08 1.82 -8.34
CA ASP A 221 -22.41 1.37 -7.92
C ASP A 221 -23.48 1.54 -9.01
N LEU A 222 -23.24 2.41 -9.99
CA LEU A 222 -24.17 2.77 -11.06
C LEU A 222 -23.87 2.09 -12.40
N VAL A 223 -22.69 1.49 -12.55
CA VAL A 223 -22.29 0.83 -13.80
C VAL A 223 -23.04 -0.49 -13.97
N ASP A 224 -23.65 -0.69 -15.14
CA ASP A 224 -24.34 -1.94 -15.48
C ASP A 224 -23.32 -3.06 -15.71
N ASN A 225 -23.58 -4.23 -15.13
CA ASN A 225 -22.72 -5.40 -15.28
C ASN A 225 -22.62 -5.84 -16.75
N THR A 226 -23.66 -5.60 -17.54
CA THR A 226 -23.73 -5.94 -18.96
C THR A 226 -22.77 -5.09 -19.79
N ASP A 227 -22.62 -3.81 -19.44
CA ASP A 227 -21.71 -2.90 -20.13
C ASP A 227 -20.25 -3.30 -19.93
N GLY A 228 -19.89 -3.73 -18.71
CA GLY A 228 -18.55 -4.25 -18.43
C GLY A 228 -18.19 -5.50 -19.25
N ILE A 229 -19.16 -6.40 -19.46
CA ILE A 229 -18.98 -7.62 -20.26
C ILE A 229 -18.88 -7.27 -21.75
N ASN A 230 -19.74 -6.38 -22.25
CA ASN A 230 -19.71 -5.94 -23.65
C ASN A 230 -18.38 -5.25 -23.98
N LYS A 231 -17.86 -4.43 -23.06
CA LYS A 231 -16.53 -3.81 -23.21
C LYS A 231 -15.40 -4.83 -23.16
N ALA A 232 -15.50 -5.85 -22.31
CA ALA A 232 -14.52 -6.93 -22.31
C ALA A 232 -14.46 -7.66 -23.67
N ILE A 233 -15.62 -7.85 -24.33
CA ILE A 233 -15.70 -8.40 -25.68
C ILE A 233 -15.09 -7.43 -26.71
N SER A 234 -15.41 -6.13 -26.64
CA SER A 234 -14.90 -5.11 -27.59
C SER A 234 -13.37 -4.98 -27.52
N LEU A 235 -12.78 -5.18 -26.35
CA LEU A 235 -11.33 -5.19 -26.14
C LEU A 235 -10.63 -6.45 -26.68
N GLY A 236 -11.38 -7.45 -27.16
CA GLY A 236 -10.84 -8.70 -27.67
C GLY A 236 -10.30 -9.63 -26.59
N LEU A 237 -10.82 -9.55 -25.35
CA LEU A 237 -10.44 -10.48 -24.30
C LEU A 237 -10.83 -11.92 -24.69
N PRO A 238 -10.00 -12.93 -24.37
CA PRO A 238 -10.30 -14.32 -24.68
C PRO A 238 -11.67 -14.75 -24.13
N SER A 239 -12.41 -15.56 -24.90
CA SER A 239 -13.77 -15.98 -24.57
C SER A 239 -13.92 -16.60 -23.17
N HIS A 240 -12.91 -17.33 -22.70
CA HIS A 240 -12.89 -17.92 -21.36
C HIS A 240 -12.78 -16.85 -20.26
N LEU A 241 -11.99 -15.80 -20.48
CA LEU A 241 -11.82 -14.70 -19.52
C LEU A 241 -13.06 -13.82 -19.47
N THR A 242 -13.67 -13.56 -20.62
CA THR A 242 -14.95 -12.86 -20.72
C THR A 242 -16.08 -13.65 -20.06
N ALA A 243 -16.13 -14.97 -20.22
CA ALA A 243 -17.10 -15.82 -19.54
C ALA A 243 -16.89 -15.82 -18.02
N TRP A 244 -15.64 -15.83 -17.56
CA TRP A 244 -15.31 -15.73 -16.13
C TRP A 244 -15.70 -14.37 -15.55
N LEU A 245 -15.47 -13.27 -16.29
CA LEU A 245 -15.92 -11.94 -15.90
C LEU A 245 -17.45 -11.86 -15.85
N ALA A 246 -18.14 -12.46 -16.81
CA ALA A 246 -19.60 -12.51 -16.84
C ALA A 246 -20.17 -13.29 -15.64
N ASP A 247 -19.57 -14.43 -15.29
CA ASP A 247 -19.93 -15.20 -14.10
C ASP A 247 -19.69 -14.40 -12.80
N PHE A 248 -18.59 -13.67 -12.73
CA PHE A 248 -18.27 -12.80 -11.59
C PHE A 248 -19.26 -11.65 -11.41
N LEU A 249 -19.65 -10.99 -12.51
CA LEU A 249 -20.50 -9.80 -12.47
C LEU A 249 -21.99 -10.13 -12.32
N THR A 250 -22.46 -11.24 -12.89
CA THR A 250 -23.89 -11.62 -12.93
C THR A 250 -24.33 -12.49 -11.74
N GLY A 251 -25.65 -12.67 -11.56
CA GLY A 251 -26.20 -13.59 -10.56
C GLY A 251 -26.01 -13.21 -9.08
N ARG A 252 -25.42 -12.05 -8.79
CA ARG A 252 -25.13 -11.60 -7.42
C ARG A 252 -26.39 -11.13 -6.69
N ARG A 253 -26.47 -11.47 -5.40
CA ARG A 253 -27.55 -11.08 -4.48
C ARG A 253 -26.96 -10.46 -3.21
N LEU A 254 -27.45 -9.30 -2.80
CA LEU A 254 -27.08 -8.66 -1.53
C LEU A 254 -28.27 -8.65 -0.58
N ALA A 255 -27.96 -8.75 0.72
CA ALA A 255 -28.88 -8.47 1.81
C ALA A 255 -28.10 -7.73 2.90
N VAL A 256 -28.75 -6.79 3.57
CA VAL A 256 -28.16 -6.03 4.68
C VAL A 256 -28.45 -6.77 5.97
N ARG A 257 -27.42 -7.00 6.79
CA ARG A 257 -27.57 -7.55 8.14
C ARG A 257 -27.29 -6.47 9.18
N PHE A 258 -28.28 -6.19 10.02
CA PHE A 258 -28.12 -5.34 11.19
C PHE A 258 -28.43 -6.17 12.45
N GLN A 259 -27.42 -6.38 13.29
CA GLN A 259 -27.49 -7.28 14.44
C GLN A 259 -28.00 -8.68 14.04
N LYS A 260 -29.19 -9.09 14.52
CA LYS A 260 -29.81 -10.39 14.23
C LYS A 260 -30.79 -10.37 13.05
N HIS A 261 -31.08 -9.20 12.48
CA HIS A 261 -32.02 -9.07 11.38
C HIS A 261 -31.27 -8.98 10.05
N THR A 262 -31.68 -9.80 9.08
CA THR A 262 -31.18 -9.77 7.70
C THR A 262 -32.32 -9.37 6.78
N SER A 263 -32.09 -8.40 5.88
CA SER A 263 -33.09 -7.98 4.90
C SER A 263 -33.39 -9.08 3.87
N SER A 264 -34.42 -8.88 3.05
CA SER A 264 -34.60 -9.69 1.85
C SER A 264 -33.39 -9.54 0.91
N TYR A 265 -33.11 -10.60 0.16
CA TYR A 265 -32.08 -10.59 -0.88
C TYR A 265 -32.57 -9.81 -2.10
N LYS A 266 -31.76 -8.85 -2.56
CA LYS A 266 -31.98 -8.13 -3.81
C LYS A 266 -30.91 -8.54 -4.82
N GLN A 267 -31.32 -8.82 -6.05
CA GLN A 267 -30.39 -9.10 -7.15
C GLN A 267 -29.72 -7.80 -7.58
N LEU A 268 -28.41 -7.86 -7.82
CA LEU A 268 -27.66 -6.72 -8.37
C LEU A 268 -27.50 -6.86 -9.87
N THR A 269 -27.93 -5.82 -10.56
CA THR A 269 -27.75 -5.63 -12.00
C THR A 269 -26.65 -4.62 -12.31
N CYS A 270 -26.23 -3.83 -11.31
CA CYS A 270 -25.15 -2.86 -11.38
C CYS A 270 -24.17 -3.08 -10.21
N ALA A 271 -23.10 -2.26 -10.14
CA ALA A 271 -22.09 -2.28 -9.08
C ALA A 271 -21.05 -3.41 -9.19
N VAL A 272 -19.77 -3.06 -9.40
CA VAL A 272 -18.67 -3.99 -9.14
C VAL A 272 -18.50 -4.12 -7.62
N SER A 273 -18.30 -5.34 -7.11
CA SER A 273 -18.13 -5.54 -5.66
C SER A 273 -16.83 -4.88 -5.17
N GLN A 274 -16.97 -3.74 -4.51
CA GLN A 274 -15.85 -3.01 -3.90
C GLN A 274 -15.10 -3.88 -2.87
N GLY A 275 -13.77 -3.82 -2.87
CA GLY A 275 -12.93 -4.57 -1.94
C GLY A 275 -12.63 -6.01 -2.38
N THR A 276 -13.02 -6.38 -3.60
CA THR A 276 -12.64 -7.65 -4.22
C THR A 276 -11.45 -7.42 -5.13
N LYS A 277 -10.53 -8.38 -5.27
CA LYS A 277 -9.34 -8.19 -6.15
C LYS A 277 -9.67 -7.91 -7.62
N MET A 278 -10.89 -8.22 -8.07
CA MET A 278 -11.36 -7.96 -9.42
C MET A 278 -11.95 -6.57 -9.62
N ASP A 279 -12.16 -5.80 -8.56
CA ASP A 279 -12.67 -4.43 -8.66
C ASP A 279 -11.78 -3.56 -9.56
N SER A 280 -10.48 -3.65 -9.35
CA SER A 280 -9.46 -2.88 -10.04
C SER A 280 -9.33 -3.30 -11.50
N LEU A 281 -9.55 -4.58 -11.82
CA LEU A 281 -9.53 -5.05 -13.21
C LEU A 281 -10.79 -4.60 -13.96
N CYS A 282 -11.96 -4.76 -13.35
CA CYS A 282 -13.23 -4.29 -13.94
C CYS A 282 -13.17 -2.78 -14.17
N PHE A 283 -12.59 -2.04 -13.23
CA PHE A 283 -12.37 -0.61 -13.36
C PHE A 283 -11.59 -0.23 -14.62
N LEU A 284 -10.42 -0.87 -14.80
CA LEU A 284 -9.55 -0.60 -15.92
C LEU A 284 -10.23 -0.91 -17.26
N ILE A 285 -10.98 -2.01 -17.33
CA ILE A 285 -11.77 -2.37 -18.52
C ILE A 285 -12.79 -1.27 -18.85
N LEU A 286 -13.52 -0.78 -17.85
CA LEU A 286 -14.57 0.21 -18.03
C LEU A 286 -14.03 1.59 -18.48
N ILE A 287 -12.92 2.04 -17.87
CA ILE A 287 -12.32 3.35 -18.18
C ILE A 287 -11.44 3.34 -19.42
N ASN A 288 -11.04 2.17 -19.94
CA ASN A 288 -10.05 2.10 -21.02
C ASN A 288 -10.45 2.89 -22.28
N GLU A 289 -11.75 2.85 -22.63
CA GLU A 289 -12.31 3.53 -23.79
C GLU A 289 -12.37 5.06 -23.65
N ALA A 290 -12.36 5.60 -22.42
CA ALA A 290 -12.38 7.04 -22.20
C ALA A 290 -11.23 7.70 -22.99
N LEU A 291 -11.51 8.76 -23.75
CA LEU A 291 -10.47 9.49 -24.53
C LEU A 291 -9.69 8.61 -25.52
N SER A 292 -10.17 7.42 -25.90
CA SER A 292 -9.47 6.49 -26.83
C SER A 292 -9.09 7.14 -28.16
N ASN A 293 -9.96 8.01 -28.67
CA ASN A 293 -9.80 8.73 -29.93
C ASN A 293 -9.05 10.07 -29.79
N THR A 294 -8.46 10.36 -28.62
CA THR A 294 -7.78 11.64 -28.35
C THR A 294 -6.27 11.49 -28.45
N PRO A 295 -5.58 12.28 -29.30
CA PRO A 295 -4.12 12.30 -29.35
C PRO A 295 -3.54 12.89 -28.05
N HIS A 296 -2.33 12.46 -27.66
CA HIS A 296 -1.61 12.98 -26.48
C HIS A 296 -2.39 12.90 -25.15
N ARG A 297 -2.95 11.72 -24.88
CA ARG A 297 -3.60 11.37 -23.60
C ARG A 297 -2.63 10.63 -22.66
N TRP A 298 -2.75 10.90 -21.37
CA TRP A 298 -2.11 10.12 -20.31
C TRP A 298 -3.17 9.63 -19.35
N LYS A 299 -3.19 8.33 -19.05
CA LYS A 299 -4.09 7.74 -18.05
C LYS A 299 -3.26 7.14 -16.93
N TYR A 300 -3.65 7.41 -15.70
CA TYR A 300 -3.09 6.77 -14.52
C TYR A 300 -4.23 6.42 -13.56
N VAL A 301 -4.60 5.15 -13.52
CA VAL A 301 -5.69 4.65 -12.67
C VAL A 301 -6.98 5.48 -12.90
N ASP A 302 -7.33 6.34 -11.96
CA ASP A 302 -8.49 7.24 -11.99
C ASP A 302 -8.20 8.61 -12.63
N ASP A 303 -6.95 9.02 -12.75
CA ASP A 303 -6.56 10.28 -13.38
C ASP A 303 -6.44 10.16 -14.91
N CYS A 304 -7.02 11.08 -15.68
CA CYS A 304 -6.76 11.17 -17.13
C CYS A 304 -6.45 12.58 -17.60
N THR A 305 -5.23 12.77 -18.10
CA THR A 305 -4.78 14.07 -18.62
C THR A 305 -4.85 14.09 -20.14
N VAL A 306 -5.32 15.20 -20.72
CA VAL A 306 -5.33 15.43 -22.17
C VAL A 306 -4.48 16.66 -22.47
N GLY A 307 -3.38 16.48 -23.17
CA GLY A 307 -2.56 17.61 -23.64
C GLY A 307 -2.73 17.83 -25.13
N ALA A 308 -2.68 19.08 -25.58
CA ALA A 308 -2.46 19.36 -27.00
C ALA A 308 -1.46 20.50 -27.19
N PRO A 309 -0.61 20.43 -28.23
CA PRO A 309 0.17 21.58 -28.66
C PRO A 309 -0.74 22.63 -29.29
N ILE A 310 -0.57 23.91 -28.90
CA ILE A 310 -1.35 25.04 -29.41
C ILE A 310 -0.42 26.16 -29.88
N ASP A 311 -0.47 26.52 -31.15
CA ASP A 311 0.31 27.65 -31.65
C ASP A 311 -0.20 28.99 -31.08
N ASN A 312 0.69 29.80 -30.49
CA ASN A 312 0.36 31.14 -30.00
C ASN A 312 -0.06 32.10 -31.14
N LYS A 313 0.36 31.85 -32.39
CA LYS A 313 0.00 32.72 -33.53
C LYS A 313 -1.40 32.44 -34.08
N ASN A 314 -1.84 31.18 -34.05
CA ASN A 314 -3.17 30.76 -34.47
C ASN A 314 -3.66 29.64 -33.53
N PRO A 315 -4.18 29.99 -32.35
CA PRO A 315 -4.48 29.00 -31.33
C PRO A 315 -5.75 28.22 -31.68
N ASP A 316 -5.60 26.93 -32.00
CA ASP A 316 -6.72 26.02 -32.21
C ASP A 316 -7.02 25.22 -30.94
N TYR A 317 -8.18 25.49 -30.34
CA TYR A 317 -8.70 24.77 -29.18
C TYR A 317 -9.75 23.72 -29.55
N ALA A 318 -10.10 23.59 -30.83
CA ALA A 318 -11.18 22.71 -31.27
C ALA A 318 -10.88 21.25 -30.92
N ALA A 319 -9.65 20.79 -31.15
CA ALA A 319 -9.24 19.42 -30.81
C ALA A 319 -9.40 19.10 -29.30
N LEU A 320 -9.11 20.07 -28.43
CA LEU A 320 -9.26 19.92 -26.99
C LEU A 320 -10.73 19.97 -26.55
N GLN A 321 -11.53 20.86 -27.14
CA GLN A 321 -12.97 20.90 -26.88
C GLN A 321 -13.67 19.63 -27.39
N THR A 322 -13.26 19.10 -28.54
CA THR A 322 -13.72 17.81 -29.06
C THR A 322 -13.36 16.67 -28.10
N ALA A 323 -12.16 16.67 -27.53
CA ALA A 323 -11.77 15.67 -26.52
C ALA A 323 -12.65 15.74 -25.27
N LEU A 324 -12.94 16.95 -24.77
CA LEU A 324 -13.87 17.16 -23.64
C LEU A 324 -15.30 16.72 -23.97
N ASN A 325 -15.76 16.99 -25.19
CA ASN A 325 -17.09 16.56 -25.65
C ASN A 325 -17.19 15.04 -25.74
N ASN A 326 -16.22 14.38 -26.36
CA ASN A 326 -16.14 12.92 -26.44
C ASN A 326 -16.09 12.29 -25.03
N LEU A 327 -15.42 12.98 -24.11
CA LEU A 327 -15.33 12.52 -22.73
C LEU A 327 -16.66 12.66 -21.98
N GLN A 328 -17.37 13.77 -22.19
CA GLN A 328 -18.72 13.96 -21.65
C GLN A 328 -19.70 12.95 -22.22
N GLU A 329 -19.63 12.66 -23.52
CA GLU A 329 -20.44 11.66 -24.19
C GLU A 329 -20.18 10.27 -23.61
N TRP A 330 -18.91 9.86 -23.52
CA TRP A 330 -18.50 8.61 -22.88
C TRP A 330 -18.97 8.49 -21.43
N SER A 331 -18.93 9.59 -20.66
CA SER A 331 -19.39 9.63 -19.26
C SER A 331 -20.89 9.33 -19.15
N VAL A 332 -21.70 9.90 -20.04
CA VAL A 332 -23.14 9.66 -20.11
C VAL A 332 -23.45 8.23 -20.55
N GLU A 333 -22.79 7.75 -21.60
CA GLU A 333 -22.96 6.38 -22.11
C GLU A 333 -22.56 5.32 -21.08
N SER A 334 -21.41 5.52 -20.42
CA SER A 334 -20.87 4.55 -19.46
C SER A 334 -21.47 4.72 -18.05
N ARG A 335 -22.40 5.68 -17.86
CA ARG A 335 -23.00 6.06 -16.57
C ARG A 335 -21.98 6.37 -15.47
N MET A 336 -20.80 6.83 -15.87
CA MET A 336 -19.72 7.24 -14.97
C MET A 336 -19.73 8.75 -14.84
N THR A 337 -20.05 9.27 -13.67
CA THR A 337 -20.11 10.72 -13.45
C THR A 337 -18.70 11.31 -13.36
N ILE A 338 -18.48 12.44 -14.04
CA ILE A 338 -17.23 13.21 -13.96
C ILE A 338 -17.39 14.26 -12.86
N ASN A 339 -16.32 14.51 -12.10
CA ASN A 339 -16.32 15.66 -11.21
C ASN A 339 -15.83 16.93 -11.86
N HIS A 340 -16.81 17.76 -12.17
CA HIS A 340 -16.62 19.09 -12.70
C HIS A 340 -15.79 20.02 -11.77
N THR A 341 -15.75 19.81 -10.45
CA THR A 341 -14.97 20.68 -9.55
C THR A 341 -13.47 20.39 -9.56
N LYS A 342 -13.07 19.21 -10.02
CA LYS A 342 -11.66 18.83 -10.15
C LYS A 342 -11.12 19.04 -11.57
N CYS A 343 -11.99 19.00 -12.57
CA CYS A 343 -11.61 19.31 -13.95
C CYS A 343 -11.17 20.78 -14.07
N MET A 344 -9.92 20.99 -14.50
CA MET A 344 -9.32 22.32 -14.63
C MET A 344 -8.52 22.44 -15.93
N SER A 345 -8.45 23.65 -16.47
CA SER A 345 -7.57 23.95 -17.60
C SER A 345 -6.34 24.71 -17.08
N ALA A 346 -5.13 24.28 -17.44
CA ALA A 346 -3.91 24.96 -17.02
C ALA A 346 -3.07 25.34 -18.25
N PRO A 347 -3.21 26.57 -18.77
CA PRO A 347 -2.38 27.06 -19.87
C PRO A 347 -0.92 27.15 -19.47
N HIS A 348 -0.06 26.69 -20.36
CA HIS A 348 1.37 26.76 -20.17
C HIS A 348 2.01 27.65 -21.24
N ARG A 349 2.62 28.77 -20.81
CA ARG A 349 3.25 29.79 -21.69
C ARG A 349 2.36 30.31 -22.84
N GLN A 350 1.06 30.48 -22.58
CA GLN A 350 0.14 31.09 -23.53
C GLN A 350 -0.04 32.58 -23.27
N SER A 351 -0.05 33.36 -24.35
CA SER A 351 -0.43 34.78 -24.35
C SER A 351 -1.07 35.10 -25.70
N PRO A 352 -2.34 35.53 -25.74
CA PRO A 352 -3.29 35.80 -24.64
C PRO A 352 -3.78 34.54 -23.89
N PRO A 353 -4.40 34.68 -22.70
CA PRO A 353 -4.97 33.54 -21.95
C PRO A 353 -6.00 32.79 -22.80
N PRO A 354 -6.09 31.44 -22.65
CA PRO A 354 -7.00 30.63 -23.44
C PRO A 354 -8.47 30.97 -23.16
N PRO A 355 -9.38 30.66 -24.10
CA PRO A 355 -10.81 30.71 -23.83
C PRO A 355 -11.20 29.70 -22.74
N GLN A 356 -12.30 29.98 -22.04
CA GLN A 356 -12.89 29.01 -21.11
C GLN A 356 -13.48 27.84 -21.90
N LEU A 357 -12.98 26.64 -21.63
CA LEU A 357 -13.47 25.41 -22.23
C LEU A 357 -14.60 24.83 -21.38
N SER A 358 -15.48 24.07 -22.01
CA SER A 358 -16.63 23.47 -21.33
C SER A 358 -16.53 21.95 -21.26
N LEU A 359 -17.03 21.39 -20.17
CA LEU A 359 -17.34 19.97 -20.04
C LEU A 359 -18.85 19.86 -19.82
N GLY A 360 -19.58 19.56 -20.91
CA GLY A 360 -21.03 19.65 -20.93
C GLY A 360 -21.51 21.09 -20.69
N LEU A 361 -22.32 21.29 -19.64
CA LEU A 361 -22.83 22.61 -19.24
C LEU A 361 -21.89 23.38 -18.29
N HIS A 362 -20.78 22.76 -17.85
CA HIS A 362 -19.88 23.35 -16.85
C HIS A 362 -18.67 23.97 -17.53
N LEU A 363 -18.36 25.23 -17.19
CA LEU A 363 -17.15 25.91 -17.64
C LEU A 363 -15.98 25.51 -16.74
N LEU A 364 -14.87 25.11 -17.35
CA LEU A 364 -13.67 24.70 -16.64
C LEU A 364 -12.95 25.92 -16.05
N GLN A 365 -12.50 25.78 -14.80
CA GLN A 365 -11.68 26.80 -14.16
C GLN A 365 -10.28 26.82 -14.81
N VAL A 366 -9.78 28.02 -15.12
CA VAL A 366 -8.41 28.22 -15.60
C VAL A 366 -7.49 28.42 -14.40
N VAL A 367 -6.49 27.57 -14.23
CA VAL A 367 -5.51 27.63 -13.13
C VAL A 367 -4.10 27.82 -13.65
N ARG A 368 -3.25 28.52 -12.89
CA ARG A 368 -1.84 28.75 -13.24
C ARG A 368 -0.90 27.67 -12.74
N SER A 369 -1.36 26.81 -11.85
CA SER A 369 -0.59 25.68 -11.32
C SER A 369 -1.53 24.54 -10.94
N THR A 370 -1.09 23.31 -11.18
CA THR A 370 -1.85 22.09 -10.87
C THR A 370 -0.93 20.97 -10.41
N LYS A 371 -1.46 20.05 -9.61
CA LYS A 371 -0.71 18.88 -9.12
C LYS A 371 -0.97 17.70 -10.05
N LEU A 372 0.09 17.13 -10.64
CA LEU A 372 0.04 15.96 -11.50
C LEU A 372 0.88 14.84 -10.87
N LEU A 373 0.24 13.73 -10.48
CA LEU A 373 0.91 12.54 -9.92
C LEU A 373 1.89 12.85 -8.76
N GLY A 374 1.57 13.86 -7.95
CA GLY A 374 2.42 14.29 -6.83
C GLY A 374 3.32 15.49 -7.11
N ILE A 375 3.49 15.89 -8.37
CA ILE A 375 4.36 17.00 -8.80
C ILE A 375 3.50 18.24 -9.08
N THR A 376 3.89 19.39 -8.55
CA THR A 376 3.24 20.67 -8.88
C THR A 376 3.82 21.18 -10.19
N VAL A 377 2.98 21.40 -11.18
CA VAL A 377 3.34 21.95 -12.49
C VAL A 377 2.73 23.34 -12.61
N ASP A 378 3.54 24.34 -12.93
CA ASP A 378 3.08 25.72 -13.11
C ASP A 378 3.01 26.16 -14.58
N ASP A 379 2.54 27.39 -14.80
CA ASP A 379 2.45 28.05 -16.11
C ASP A 379 3.82 28.30 -16.77
N GLN A 380 4.92 28.04 -16.06
CA GLN A 380 6.31 28.08 -16.50
C GLN A 380 6.96 26.69 -16.66
N LEU A 381 6.22 25.59 -16.42
CA LEU A 381 6.72 24.20 -16.46
C LEU A 381 7.99 24.09 -15.58
N THR A 382 7.97 24.74 -14.42
CA THR A 382 9.02 24.71 -13.41
C THR A 382 8.74 23.72 -12.30
#